data_AF-A0A9D6Y8Q9-F1
#
_entry.id   AF-A0A9D6Y8Q9-F1
#
_cell.length_a   1.000
_cell.length_b   1.000
_cell.length_c   1.000
_cell.angle_alpha   90.00
_cell.angle_beta   90.00
_cell.angle_gamma   90.00
#
_symmetry.space_group_name_H-M   'P 1'
#
loop_
_entity.id
_entity.type
_entity.pdbx_description
1 polymer ?
#
loop_
_entity_poly.entity_id
_entity_poly.type
_entity_poly.pdbx_seq_one_letter_code
_entity_poly.pdbx_strand_id
1 'polypeptide(L)'
;MRYKYYRWLPLLFAGSLISSCTCRQQVEQVAGSPTQRPAGFHVAGRRTVIAPTVLVAPTLPPAPTSEITPGPGAEPEGTLPSDFPADVTLMKDAEITGVQRLPADARAVLVRTEQEKSQVYDFYEQDLREKGWTLEQNYQGKEQSFLGFRRGNTILNLTVTEDPKNPGKRMVMVMYQEDQPPDFGDF
;
A
#
# COMPACT_ATOMS: atom_id res chain seq x y z
N MET A 1 -3.44 22.35 46.43
CA MET A 1 -2.30 22.95 45.72
C MET A 1 -2.77 23.41 44.36
N ARG A 2 -2.64 24.71 44.06
CA ARG A 2 -3.23 25.39 42.90
C ARG A 2 -2.12 25.63 41.87
N TYR A 3 -2.15 24.93 40.73
CA TYR A 3 -1.24 25.23 39.62
C TYR A 3 -1.90 26.18 38.63
N LYS A 4 -1.16 27.24 38.31
CA LYS A 4 -1.57 28.45 37.61
C LYS A 4 -1.68 28.21 36.10
N TYR A 5 -2.77 28.74 35.52
CA TYR A 5 -2.96 28.97 34.10
C TYR A 5 -1.77 29.75 33.51
N TYR A 6 -1.12 29.19 32.48
CA TYR A 6 -0.28 29.98 31.58
C TYR A 6 -1.06 30.37 30.34
N ARG A 7 -1.07 31.68 30.15
CA ARG A 7 -1.84 32.51 29.25
C ARG A 7 -1.02 32.68 27.96
N TRP A 8 -1.63 32.32 26.83
CA TRP A 8 -1.57 32.99 25.54
C TRP A 8 -0.26 33.66 25.11
N LEU A 9 0.35 33.13 24.05
CA LEU A 9 1.11 33.94 23.09
C LEU A 9 0.71 33.55 21.65
N PRO A 10 -0.03 34.41 20.92
CA PRO A 10 -0.21 34.25 19.49
C PRO A 10 0.98 34.93 18.79
N LEU A 11 1.93 34.15 18.29
CA LEU A 11 2.98 34.66 17.43
C LEU A 11 2.60 34.39 15.97
N LEU A 12 2.06 35.45 15.38
CA LEU A 12 1.93 35.69 13.95
C LEU A 12 3.23 35.33 13.22
N PHE A 13 3.23 34.23 12.48
CA PHE A 13 4.12 34.06 11.33
C PHE A 13 3.34 34.38 10.07
N ALA A 14 3.38 35.66 9.70
CA ALA A 14 3.11 36.11 8.35
C ALA A 14 4.33 35.80 7.49
N GLY A 15 4.10 35.21 6.32
CA GLY A 15 5.05 35.28 5.20
C GLY A 15 5.85 34.01 4.97
N SER A 16 5.33 33.15 4.09
CA SER A 16 6.10 32.50 3.03
C SER A 16 5.14 32.15 1.91
N LEU A 17 4.94 33.14 1.03
CA LEU A 17 4.50 32.86 -0.33
C LEU A 17 5.66 32.15 -1.05
N ILE A 18 5.30 31.47 -2.14
CA ILE A 18 6.17 31.00 -3.23
C ILE A 18 7.15 29.85 -2.91
N SER A 19 6.73 28.63 -3.26
CA SER A 19 7.48 27.85 -4.26
C SER A 19 6.58 26.76 -4.83
N SER A 20 5.75 27.17 -5.79
CA SER A 20 4.95 26.27 -6.61
C SER A 20 5.86 25.50 -7.56
N CYS A 21 6.52 24.45 -7.08
CA CYS A 21 6.98 23.38 -7.98
C CYS A 21 5.75 22.58 -8.41
N THR A 22 4.93 23.22 -9.24
CA THR A 22 4.00 22.52 -10.12
C THR A 22 4.89 21.77 -11.10
N CYS A 23 5.29 20.54 -10.76
CA CYS A 23 5.66 19.56 -11.76
C CYS A 23 4.41 19.30 -12.58
N ARG A 24 4.19 20.20 -13.54
CA ARG A 24 3.29 20.05 -14.66
C ARG A 24 3.90 18.90 -15.45
N GLN A 25 3.58 17.67 -15.05
CA GLN A 25 3.77 16.51 -15.88
C GLN A 25 2.80 16.72 -17.04
N GLN A 26 3.33 17.43 -18.04
CA GLN A 26 2.75 17.58 -19.35
C GLN A 26 2.70 16.15 -19.87
N VAL A 27 1.57 15.48 -19.61
CA VAL A 27 1.21 14.30 -20.37
C VAL A 27 1.12 14.83 -21.78
N GLU A 28 2.18 14.57 -22.54
CA GLU A 28 2.21 14.74 -23.96
C GLU A 28 1.05 13.87 -24.47
N GLN A 29 -0.12 14.48 -24.64
CA GLN A 29 -1.09 14.00 -25.59
C GLN A 29 -0.31 13.98 -26.89
N VAL A 30 0.22 12.81 -27.22
CA VAL A 30 0.46 12.41 -28.60
C VAL A 30 -0.93 12.37 -29.23
N ALA A 31 -1.48 13.56 -29.48
CA ALA A 31 -2.35 13.78 -30.59
C ALA A 31 -1.54 13.27 -31.78
N GLY A 32 -1.92 12.11 -32.28
CA GLY A 32 -1.43 11.62 -33.54
C GLY A 32 -1.74 12.68 -34.58
N SER A 33 -0.77 13.57 -34.82
CA SER A 33 -0.72 14.35 -36.02
C SER A 33 -0.84 13.34 -37.16
N PRO A 34 -1.84 13.47 -38.05
CA PRO A 34 -1.89 12.65 -39.23
C PRO A 34 -0.59 12.93 -39.99
N THR A 35 0.36 12.00 -39.91
CA THR A 35 1.52 12.00 -40.81
C THR A 35 0.94 11.97 -42.21
N GLN A 36 0.96 13.13 -42.88
CA GLN A 36 0.76 13.23 -44.30
C GLN A 36 1.80 12.33 -44.95
N ARG A 37 1.36 11.13 -45.33
CA ARG A 37 2.15 10.26 -46.20
C ARG A 37 2.37 11.01 -47.52
N PRO A 38 3.61 11.05 -48.04
CA PRO A 38 3.86 11.57 -49.36
C PRO A 38 3.00 10.78 -50.37
N ALA A 39 2.30 11.54 -51.21
CA ALA A 39 1.55 11.01 -52.35
C ALA A 39 2.55 10.37 -53.32
N GLY A 40 2.59 9.04 -53.36
CA GLY A 40 3.44 8.32 -54.29
C GLY A 40 3.29 6.82 -54.16
N PHE A 41 2.99 6.18 -55.29
CA PHE A 41 2.84 4.74 -55.54
C PHE A 41 1.48 4.12 -55.18
N HIS A 42 0.55 4.31 -56.12
CA HIS A 42 -0.57 3.40 -56.33
C HIS A 42 -0.05 2.04 -56.79
N VAL A 43 0.20 1.12 -55.86
CA VAL A 43 0.15 -0.31 -56.16
C VAL A 43 -1.25 -0.77 -55.82
N ALA A 44 -2.03 -1.09 -56.85
CA ALA A 44 -3.33 -1.75 -56.73
C ALA A 44 -3.14 -3.18 -56.19
N GLY A 45 -2.77 -3.28 -54.92
CA GLY A 45 -2.65 -4.55 -54.19
C GLY A 45 -4.02 -4.94 -53.65
N ARG A 46 -4.54 -6.05 -54.16
CA ARG A 46 -5.75 -6.74 -53.71
C ARG A 46 -5.74 -6.83 -52.18
N ARG A 47 -6.68 -6.12 -51.54
CA ARG A 47 -6.82 -6.05 -50.09
C ARG A 47 -7.38 -7.39 -49.58
N THR A 48 -6.50 -8.31 -49.23
CA THR A 48 -6.88 -9.53 -48.54
C THR A 48 -7.38 -9.14 -47.15
N VAL A 49 -8.69 -9.20 -46.93
CA VAL A 49 -9.28 -9.06 -45.61
C VAL A 49 -8.94 -10.32 -44.84
N ILE A 50 -7.83 -10.29 -44.09
CA ILE A 50 -7.51 -11.33 -43.12
C ILE A 50 -8.43 -11.07 -41.93
N ALA A 51 -9.47 -11.90 -41.80
CA ALA A 51 -10.33 -11.89 -40.63
C ALA A 51 -9.48 -12.12 -39.37
N PRO A 52 -9.72 -11.39 -38.27
CA PRO A 52 -9.00 -11.62 -37.02
C PRO A 52 -9.33 -13.03 -36.52
N THR A 53 -8.35 -13.92 -36.58
CA THR A 53 -8.42 -15.22 -35.90
C THR A 53 -8.48 -14.93 -34.41
N VAL A 54 -9.67 -15.05 -33.83
CA VAL A 54 -9.87 -14.99 -32.38
C VAL A 54 -9.14 -16.20 -31.80
N LEU A 55 -7.93 -15.99 -31.28
CA LEU A 55 -7.23 -16.97 -30.45
C LEU A 55 -8.09 -17.19 -29.21
N VAL A 56 -8.88 -18.26 -29.24
CA VAL A 56 -9.59 -18.78 -28.07
C VAL A 56 -8.52 -19.22 -27.09
N ALA A 57 -8.24 -18.38 -26.09
CA ALA A 57 -7.35 -18.75 -25.00
C ALA A 57 -7.95 -19.98 -24.29
N PRO A 58 -7.16 -21.05 -24.07
CA PRO A 58 -7.63 -22.21 -23.32
C PRO A 58 -8.06 -21.75 -21.93
N THR A 59 -9.32 -22.00 -21.58
CA THR A 59 -9.83 -21.79 -20.23
C THR A 59 -9.08 -22.74 -19.31
N LEU A 60 -8.07 -22.22 -18.60
CA LEU A 60 -7.39 -22.97 -17.57
C LEU A 60 -8.42 -23.36 -16.49
N PRO A 61 -8.39 -24.60 -15.99
CA PRO A 61 -9.26 -25.01 -14.89
C PRO A 61 -9.05 -24.07 -13.69
N PRO A 62 -10.11 -23.78 -12.92
CA PRO A 62 -10.00 -22.92 -11.75
C PRO A 62 -8.92 -23.49 -10.83
N ALA A 63 -7.92 -22.65 -10.48
CA ALA A 63 -6.90 -23.03 -9.53
C ALA A 63 -7.60 -23.51 -8.24
N PRO A 64 -7.19 -24.66 -7.66
CA PRO A 64 -7.79 -25.14 -6.44
C PRO A 64 -7.69 -24.05 -5.38
N THR A 65 -8.83 -23.66 -4.83
CA THR A 65 -8.90 -22.78 -3.67
C THR A 65 -8.15 -23.48 -2.55
N SER A 66 -6.92 -23.05 -2.29
CA SER A 66 -6.15 -23.53 -1.14
C SER A 66 -6.88 -23.10 0.12
N GLU A 67 -7.65 -24.03 0.69
CA GLU A 67 -8.22 -23.91 2.01
C GLU A 67 -7.05 -23.88 3.00
N ILE A 68 -6.77 -22.68 3.51
CA ILE A 68 -5.68 -22.43 4.46
C ILE A 68 -6.07 -23.13 5.75
N THR A 69 -5.63 -24.39 5.91
CA THR A 69 -5.76 -25.12 7.17
C THR A 69 -4.91 -24.38 8.20
N PRO A 70 -5.49 -23.92 9.33
CA PRO A 70 -4.72 -23.24 10.37
C PRO A 70 -3.59 -24.16 10.86
N GLY A 71 -2.35 -23.75 10.63
CA GLY A 71 -1.19 -24.49 11.11
C GLY A 71 -1.20 -24.59 12.64
N PRO A 72 -0.69 -25.69 13.22
CA PRO A 72 -0.53 -25.85 14.67
C PRO A 72 0.54 -24.86 15.15
N GLY A 73 0.10 -23.68 15.54
CA GLY A 73 0.94 -22.53 15.85
C GLY A 73 0.23 -21.18 15.81
N ALA A 74 -1.09 -21.17 15.58
CA ALA A 74 -1.91 -19.99 15.75
C ALA A 74 -1.82 -19.50 17.21
N GLU A 75 -1.13 -18.39 17.42
CA GLU A 75 -1.15 -17.65 18.67
C GLU A 75 -2.60 -17.25 19.01
N PRO A 76 -2.94 -17.14 20.31
CA PRO A 76 -4.30 -16.83 20.75
C PRO A 76 -4.80 -15.56 20.06
N GLU A 77 -5.94 -15.69 19.38
CA GLU A 77 -6.61 -14.58 18.69
C GLU A 77 -6.77 -13.40 19.65
N GLY A 78 -6.39 -12.21 19.19
CA GLY A 78 -6.61 -10.95 19.93
C GLY A 78 -5.46 -10.48 20.83
N THR A 79 -4.34 -11.21 20.94
CA THR A 79 -3.15 -10.69 21.66
C THR A 79 -2.12 -10.14 20.68
N LEU A 80 -1.60 -8.94 20.95
CA LEU A 80 -0.50 -8.35 20.18
C LEU A 80 0.79 -9.14 20.45
N PRO A 81 1.56 -9.54 19.43
CA PRO A 81 2.83 -10.23 19.62
C PRO A 81 3.80 -9.40 20.45
N SER A 82 4.58 -10.05 21.32
CA SER A 82 5.54 -9.36 22.21
C SER A 82 6.68 -8.66 21.48
N ASP A 83 6.94 -9.07 20.25
CA ASP A 83 7.95 -8.54 19.33
C ASP A 83 7.37 -7.50 18.35
N PHE A 84 6.09 -7.17 18.46
CA PHE A 84 5.50 -6.13 17.62
C PHE A 84 6.23 -4.79 17.84
N PRO A 85 6.59 -4.05 16.78
CA PRO A 85 7.35 -2.81 16.93
C PRO A 85 6.64 -1.82 17.86
N ALA A 86 7.26 -1.51 19.01
CA ALA A 86 6.66 -0.70 20.07
C ALA A 86 6.38 0.76 19.65
N ASP A 87 6.99 1.19 18.55
CA ASP A 87 6.82 2.49 17.93
C ASP A 87 5.67 2.53 16.91
N VAL A 88 5.01 1.43 16.60
CA VAL A 88 3.84 1.43 15.71
C VAL A 88 2.58 1.57 16.55
N THR A 89 1.88 2.71 16.44
CA THR A 89 0.61 2.91 17.18
C THR A 89 -0.50 2.17 16.44
N LEU A 90 -1.22 1.29 17.14
CA LEU A 90 -2.50 0.78 16.65
C LEU A 90 -3.61 1.81 16.90
N MET A 91 -4.56 1.92 15.97
CA MET A 91 -5.71 2.81 16.15
C MET A 91 -6.52 2.42 17.40
N LYS A 92 -7.11 3.40 18.09
CA LYS A 92 -7.75 3.17 19.40
C LYS A 92 -8.96 2.24 19.35
N ASP A 93 -9.64 2.20 18.23
CA ASP A 93 -10.83 1.40 17.94
C ASP A 93 -10.52 0.15 17.11
N ALA A 94 -9.24 -0.16 16.95
CA ALA A 94 -8.80 -1.29 16.15
C ALA A 94 -8.84 -2.59 16.96
N GLU A 95 -9.49 -3.61 16.41
CA GLU A 95 -9.59 -4.94 16.99
C GLU A 95 -8.56 -5.87 16.31
N ILE A 96 -7.67 -6.50 17.08
CA ILE A 96 -6.73 -7.48 16.55
C ILE A 96 -7.52 -8.76 16.21
N THR A 97 -7.63 -9.08 14.93
CA THR A 97 -8.38 -10.25 14.45
C THR A 97 -7.50 -11.48 14.27
N GLY A 98 -6.18 -11.30 14.19
CA GLY A 98 -5.26 -12.44 14.11
C GLY A 98 -3.81 -12.02 13.93
N VAL A 99 -2.93 -13.01 14.10
CA VAL A 99 -1.50 -12.89 13.85
C VAL A 99 -1.09 -14.05 12.95
N GLN A 100 -0.35 -13.74 11.88
CA GLN A 100 0.18 -14.72 10.94
C GLN A 100 1.70 -14.65 10.92
N ARG A 101 2.35 -15.80 10.96
CA ARG A 101 3.78 -15.93 10.67
C ARG A 101 3.95 -16.21 9.19
N LEU A 102 4.82 -15.44 8.56
CA LEU A 102 5.14 -15.52 7.13
C LEU A 102 6.57 -16.08 6.97
N PRO A 103 6.97 -16.46 5.74
CA PRO A 103 8.36 -16.84 5.46
C PRO A 103 9.35 -15.71 5.78
N ALA A 104 10.63 -16.05 5.91
CA ALA A 104 11.70 -15.11 6.23
C ALA A 104 11.50 -14.35 7.56
N ASP A 105 10.95 -15.03 8.57
CA ASP A 105 10.67 -14.48 9.90
C ASP A 105 9.77 -13.23 9.92
N ALA A 106 9.09 -12.96 8.81
CA ALA A 106 8.10 -11.89 8.74
C ALA A 106 6.85 -12.26 9.54
N ARG A 107 6.22 -11.24 10.11
CA ARG A 107 4.97 -11.38 10.86
C ARG A 107 3.96 -10.39 10.37
N ALA A 108 2.70 -10.81 10.31
CA ALA A 108 1.58 -9.98 9.93
C ALA A 108 0.54 -9.96 11.06
N VAL A 109 0.24 -8.77 11.56
CA VAL A 109 -0.87 -8.54 12.49
C VAL A 109 -2.06 -8.03 11.69
N LEU A 110 -3.18 -8.74 11.79
CA LEU A 110 -4.43 -8.38 11.16
C LEU A 110 -5.29 -7.61 12.16
N VAL A 111 -5.70 -6.42 11.77
CA VAL A 111 -6.44 -5.50 12.61
C VAL A 111 -7.68 -5.04 11.86
N ARG A 112 -8.83 -5.06 12.51
CA ARG A 112 -10.10 -4.57 11.96
C ARG A 112 -10.44 -3.22 12.57
N THR A 113 -10.95 -2.30 11.75
CA THR A 113 -11.43 -0.99 12.21
C THR A 113 -12.70 -0.58 11.45
N GLU A 114 -13.48 0.31 12.05
CA GLU A 114 -14.67 0.91 11.43
C GLU A 114 -14.36 2.24 10.73
N GLN A 115 -13.12 2.73 10.83
CA GLN A 115 -12.70 3.98 10.19
C GLN A 115 -12.63 3.86 8.67
N GLU A 116 -12.80 4.98 7.99
CA GLU A 116 -12.71 5.02 6.54
C GLU A 116 -11.29 4.77 6.06
N LYS A 117 -11.16 4.14 4.87
CA LYS A 117 -9.85 3.72 4.34
C LYS A 117 -8.85 4.90 4.24
N SER A 118 -9.32 6.08 3.81
CA SER A 118 -8.47 7.27 3.72
C SER A 118 -8.00 7.74 5.09
N GLN A 119 -8.86 7.69 6.11
CA GLN A 119 -8.49 8.08 7.48
C GLN A 119 -7.46 7.13 8.08
N VAL A 120 -7.64 5.83 7.87
CA VAL A 120 -6.67 4.81 8.30
C VAL A 120 -5.32 5.05 7.62
N TYR A 121 -5.33 5.30 6.31
CA TYR A 121 -4.13 5.57 5.55
C TYR A 121 -3.39 6.82 6.06
N ASP A 122 -4.09 7.95 6.18
CA ASP A 122 -3.52 9.22 6.61
C ASP A 122 -2.97 9.12 8.05
N PHE A 123 -3.68 8.40 8.93
CA PHE A 123 -3.25 8.14 10.30
C PHE A 123 -1.89 7.44 10.35
N TYR A 124 -1.73 6.32 9.65
CA TYR A 124 -0.48 5.56 9.67
C TYR A 124 0.64 6.30 8.94
N GLU A 125 0.34 7.00 7.85
CA GLU A 125 1.36 7.81 7.17
C GLU A 125 1.92 8.90 8.08
N GLN A 126 1.04 9.65 8.74
CA GLN A 126 1.45 10.74 9.61
C GLN A 126 2.15 10.22 10.88
N ASP A 127 1.55 9.27 11.61
CA ASP A 127 2.09 8.75 12.87
C ASP A 127 3.49 8.12 12.69
N LEU A 128 3.68 7.32 11.64
CA LEU A 128 4.97 6.67 11.40
C LEU A 128 6.04 7.68 10.95
N ARG A 129 5.69 8.66 10.10
CA ARG A 129 6.63 9.72 9.72
C ARG A 129 7.05 10.58 10.89
N GLU A 130 6.11 10.95 11.77
CA GLU A 130 6.40 11.71 13.00
C GLU A 130 7.34 10.95 13.95
N LYS A 131 7.31 9.61 13.91
CA LYS A 131 8.21 8.74 14.68
C LYS A 131 9.53 8.41 14.00
N GLY A 132 9.78 9.00 12.83
CA GLY A 132 11.05 8.88 12.12
C GLY A 132 11.15 7.64 11.22
N TRP A 133 10.02 7.04 10.84
CA TRP A 133 10.01 6.05 9.76
C TRP A 133 10.13 6.75 8.40
N THR A 134 10.93 6.16 7.51
CA THR A 134 11.07 6.62 6.13
C THR A 134 10.03 5.95 5.26
N LEU A 135 9.16 6.72 4.61
CA LEU A 135 8.21 6.22 3.62
C LEU A 135 8.98 5.82 2.35
N GLU A 136 9.01 4.53 2.01
CA GLU A 136 9.68 4.01 0.81
C GLU A 136 8.70 3.78 -0.34
N GLN A 137 7.47 3.35 -0.02
CA GLN A 137 6.47 3.01 -1.01
C GLN A 137 5.09 3.49 -0.56
N ASN A 138 4.30 4.01 -1.49
CA ASN A 138 2.92 4.35 -1.23
C ASN A 138 2.05 4.09 -2.45
N TYR A 139 0.83 3.62 -2.20
CA TYR A 139 -0.17 3.42 -3.24
C TYR A 139 -1.57 3.58 -2.63
N GLN A 140 -2.42 4.36 -3.29
CA GLN A 140 -3.82 4.52 -2.91
C GLN A 140 -4.71 4.09 -4.09
N GLY A 141 -5.18 2.84 -4.05
CA GLY A 141 -6.13 2.31 -5.01
C GLY A 141 -7.56 2.44 -4.52
N LYS A 142 -8.53 2.14 -5.38
CA LYS A 142 -9.96 2.14 -5.02
C LYS A 142 -10.30 1.04 -4.01
N GLU A 143 -9.77 -0.16 -4.19
CA GLU A 143 -10.09 -1.35 -3.39
C GLU A 143 -9.10 -1.57 -2.24
N GLN A 144 -7.83 -1.21 -2.47
CA GLN A 144 -6.78 -1.37 -1.48
C GLN A 144 -5.82 -0.18 -1.49
N SER A 145 -5.26 0.12 -0.34
CA SER A 145 -4.15 1.06 -0.17
C SER A 145 -2.96 0.35 0.47
N PHE A 146 -1.76 0.79 0.12
CA PHE A 146 -0.50 0.22 0.58
C PHE A 146 0.45 1.31 1.04
N LEU A 147 1.16 1.05 2.14
CA LEU A 147 2.23 1.89 2.67
C LEU A 147 3.42 1.00 3.04
N GLY A 148 4.61 1.33 2.53
CA GLY A 148 5.86 0.67 2.87
C GLY A 148 6.80 1.65 3.56
N PHE A 149 7.29 1.28 4.74
CA PHE A 149 8.19 2.07 5.57
C PHE A 149 9.45 1.28 5.91
N ARG A 150 10.54 2.03 6.14
CA ARG A 150 11.80 1.50 6.68
C ARG A 150 12.27 2.33 7.86
N ARG A 151 12.78 1.66 8.89
CA ARG A 151 13.49 2.28 10.02
C ARG A 151 14.65 1.38 10.44
N GLY A 152 15.88 1.83 10.16
CA GLY A 152 17.06 0.98 10.34
C GLY A 152 16.95 -0.29 9.49
N ASN A 153 17.02 -1.45 10.13
CA ASN A 153 16.86 -2.75 9.48
C ASN A 153 15.42 -3.24 9.50
N THR A 154 14.46 -2.51 10.08
CA THR A 154 13.07 -2.97 10.11
C THR A 154 12.32 -2.44 8.90
N ILE A 155 11.67 -3.35 8.17
CA ILE A 155 10.76 -3.05 7.06
C ILE A 155 9.34 -3.28 7.55
N LEU A 156 8.45 -2.33 7.31
CA LEU A 156 7.06 -2.40 7.69
C LEU A 156 6.18 -2.10 6.47
N ASN A 157 5.26 -3.01 6.16
CA ASN A 157 4.31 -2.90 5.07
C ASN A 157 2.89 -2.94 5.63
N LEU A 158 2.11 -1.89 5.41
CA LEU A 158 0.69 -1.85 5.73
C LEU A 158 -0.13 -2.02 4.47
N THR A 159 -1.13 -2.90 4.53
CA THR A 159 -2.18 -2.99 3.52
C THR A 159 -3.52 -2.68 4.17
N VAL A 160 -4.28 -1.76 3.59
CA VAL A 160 -5.64 -1.42 4.02
C VAL A 160 -6.60 -1.85 2.93
N THR A 161 -7.56 -2.71 3.27
CA THR A 161 -8.60 -3.19 2.34
C THR A 161 -9.94 -3.29 3.05
N GLU A 162 -11.01 -3.52 2.31
CA GLU A 162 -12.33 -3.80 2.87
C GLU A 162 -12.36 -5.23 3.43
N ASP A 163 -12.98 -5.43 4.60
CA ASP A 163 -13.14 -6.77 5.16
C ASP A 163 -14.22 -7.54 4.36
N PRO A 164 -13.87 -8.62 3.63
CA PRO A 164 -14.84 -9.36 2.84
C PRO A 164 -15.91 -10.04 3.68
N LYS A 165 -15.66 -10.28 4.97
CA LYS A 165 -16.63 -10.87 5.90
C LYS A 165 -17.53 -9.82 6.53
N ASN A 166 -17.11 -8.55 6.55
CA ASN A 166 -17.82 -7.45 7.21
C ASN A 166 -17.81 -6.19 6.33
N PRO A 167 -18.72 -6.08 5.34
CA PRO A 167 -18.79 -4.92 4.46
C PRO A 167 -18.88 -3.60 5.23
N GLY A 168 -18.19 -2.57 4.75
CA GLY A 168 -18.08 -1.29 5.44
C GLY A 168 -17.01 -1.21 6.54
N LYS A 169 -16.48 -2.34 7.02
CA LYS A 169 -15.28 -2.36 7.88
C LYS A 169 -14.01 -2.45 7.06
N ARG A 170 -12.89 -2.02 7.63
CA ARG A 170 -11.57 -2.13 7.01
C ARG A 170 -10.73 -3.16 7.75
N MET A 171 -10.01 -3.95 6.97
CA MET A 171 -8.95 -4.81 7.43
C MET A 171 -7.62 -4.11 7.14
N VAL A 172 -6.79 -3.97 8.17
CA VAL A 172 -5.43 -3.48 8.13
C VAL A 172 -4.52 -4.66 8.41
N MET A 173 -3.69 -5.02 7.44
CA MET A 173 -2.62 -5.98 7.63
C MET A 173 -1.32 -5.21 7.84
N VAL A 174 -0.76 -5.31 9.05
CA VAL A 174 0.53 -4.72 9.42
C VAL A 174 1.58 -5.81 9.37
N MET A 175 2.34 -5.87 8.28
CA MET A 175 3.45 -6.81 8.12
C MET A 175 4.75 -6.12 8.53
N TYR A 176 5.56 -6.79 9.34
CA TYR A 176 6.89 -6.31 9.71
C TYR A 176 7.90 -7.45 9.65
N GLN A 177 9.14 -7.08 9.30
CA GLN A 177 10.28 -7.99 9.25
C GLN A 177 11.57 -7.23 9.50
N GLU A 178 12.58 -7.92 10.00
CA GLU A 178 13.96 -7.42 9.98
C GLU A 178 14.63 -7.81 8.65
N ASP A 179 15.23 -6.82 8.00
CA ASP A 179 16.08 -6.98 6.83
C ASP A 179 17.36 -7.68 7.29
N GLN A 180 17.35 -9.01 7.17
CA GLN A 180 18.53 -9.83 7.42
C GLN A 180 19.40 -9.80 6.16
N PRO A 181 20.71 -9.52 6.27
CA PRO A 181 21.60 -9.67 5.14
C PRO A 181 21.49 -11.11 4.60
N PRO A 182 21.57 -11.32 3.28
CA PRO A 182 21.50 -12.66 2.73
C PRO A 182 22.56 -13.53 3.40
N ASP A 183 22.18 -14.71 3.87
CA ASP A 183 23.14 -15.71 4.32
C ASP A 183 23.84 -16.26 3.09
N PHE A 184 24.97 -15.64 2.75
CA PHE A 184 25.81 -16.10 1.67
C PHE A 184 26.62 -17.34 2.08
N GLY A 185 26.56 -17.83 3.32
CA GLY A 185 27.41 -18.93 3.76
C GLY A 185 28.92 -18.69 3.52
N ASP A 186 29.74 -19.68 3.89
CA ASP A 186 31.15 -19.71 3.52
C ASP A 186 31.27 -20.28 2.10
N PHE A 187 31.07 -19.45 1.07
CA PHE A 187 31.41 -19.82 -0.32
C PHE A 187 32.91 -19.87 -0.55
#